data_AF-A0A2I0PFW8-F1
#
_entry.id   AF-A0A2I0PFW8-F1
#
_cell.length_a   1.000
_cell.length_b   1.000
_cell.length_c   1.000
_cell.angle_alpha   90.00
_cell.angle_beta   90.00
_cell.angle_gamma   90.00
#
_symmetry.space_group_name_H-M   'P 1'
#
loop_
_entity.id
_entity.type
_entity.pdbx_description
1 polymer ?
#
loop_
_entity_poly.entity_id
_entity_poly.type
_entity_poly.pdbx_seq_one_letter_code
_entity_poly.pdbx_strand_id
1 'polypeptide(L)'
;MIEWLAMARWSPYLVGACIGILIWTAFLLSDRPLGCSTAYAKTAGMVEAAVSRDSAKTMPYYQKITPTIDWQWTLLVGIVLGALLSAYLAGTFSLLLIPPLFAAQFGMDPFLRAAVALAGGVLLGFGARFAGGCTSGHGISGTLQLSLVSWVAAFCFFAGGILVAGLLFGFGGGGG
;
A
#
# COMPACT_ATOMS: atom_id res chain seq x y z
N MET A 1 30.14 4.31 2.09
CA MET A 1 29.13 3.26 1.75
C MET A 1 27.87 3.36 2.59
N ILE A 2 27.93 3.53 3.92
CA ILE A 2 26.73 3.66 4.77
C ILE A 2 25.95 4.96 4.52
N GLU A 3 26.64 6.06 4.20
CA GLU A 3 25.97 7.35 3.90
C GLU A 3 24.95 7.27 2.76
N TRP A 4 25.22 6.42 1.77
CA TRP A 4 24.30 6.22 0.64
C TRP A 4 22.98 5.56 1.10
N LEU A 5 23.06 4.61 2.02
CA LEU A 5 21.89 3.95 2.61
C LEU A 5 21.09 4.89 3.52
N ALA A 6 21.75 5.90 4.10
CA ALA A 6 21.15 6.91 4.96
C ALA A 6 20.57 8.12 4.19
N MET A 7 20.61 8.14 2.85
CA MET A 7 20.03 9.25 2.10
C MET A 7 18.49 9.23 2.18
N ALA A 8 17.89 10.39 2.45
CA ALA A 8 16.44 10.55 2.52
C ALA A 8 15.72 10.30 1.17
N ARG A 9 16.42 10.47 0.04
CA ARG A 9 15.88 10.25 -1.30
C ARG A 9 16.91 9.58 -2.19
N TRP A 10 16.49 8.52 -2.87
CA TRP A 10 17.30 7.82 -3.86
C TRP A 10 16.85 8.19 -5.28
N SER A 11 17.72 7.96 -6.26
CA SER A 11 17.36 8.13 -7.67
C SER A 11 16.18 7.22 -8.04
N PRO A 12 15.13 7.73 -8.70
CA PRO A 12 13.97 6.93 -9.07
C PRO A 12 14.33 5.77 -10.02
N TYR A 13 15.33 5.95 -10.88
CA TYR A 13 15.82 4.89 -11.78
C TYR A 13 16.46 3.74 -11.00
N LEU A 14 17.25 4.06 -9.97
CA LEU A 14 17.87 3.06 -9.10
C LEU A 14 16.81 2.29 -8.31
N VAL A 15 15.86 3.01 -7.70
CA VAL A 15 14.76 2.39 -6.95
C VAL A 15 13.94 1.48 -7.87
N GLY A 16 13.67 1.92 -9.11
CA GLY A 16 13.02 1.11 -10.13
C GLY A 16 13.80 -0.17 -10.45
N ALA A 17 15.12 -0.09 -10.64
CA ALA A 17 15.97 -1.25 -10.87
C ALA A 17 15.96 -2.22 -9.67
N CYS A 18 16.05 -1.71 -8.43
CA CYS A 18 15.96 -2.52 -7.22
C CYS A 18 14.60 -3.21 -7.09
N ILE A 19 13.49 -2.52 -7.40
CA ILE A 19 12.15 -3.10 -7.42
C ILE A 19 12.06 -4.19 -8.50
N GLY A 20 12.64 -3.99 -9.68
CA GLY A 20 12.72 -5.01 -10.73
C GLY A 20 13.43 -6.29 -10.26
N ILE A 21 14.59 -6.15 -9.61
CA ILE A 21 15.33 -7.28 -9.02
C ILE A 21 14.51 -7.97 -7.93
N LEU A 22 13.83 -7.19 -7.07
CA LEU A 22 12.94 -7.72 -6.04
C LEU A 22 11.80 -8.56 -6.65
N ILE A 23 11.27 -8.15 -7.80
CA ILE A 23 10.20 -8.88 -8.47
C ILE A 23 10.72 -10.19 -9.05
N TRP A 24 11.87 -10.16 -9.72
CA TRP A 24 12.48 -11.39 -10.23
C TRP A 24 12.76 -12.38 -9.11
N THR A 25 13.35 -11.91 -8.00
CA THR A 25 13.59 -12.78 -6.83
C THR A 25 12.29 -13.28 -6.20
N ALA A 26 11.25 -12.45 -6.10
CA ALA A 26 9.94 -12.88 -5.60
C ALA A 26 9.29 -13.95 -6.50
N PHE A 27 9.38 -13.81 -7.82
CA PHE A 27 8.90 -14.83 -8.76
C PHE A 27 9.72 -16.12 -8.65
N LEU A 28 11.06 -16.03 -8.64
CA LEU A 28 11.94 -17.20 -8.55
C LEU A 28 11.76 -17.99 -7.24
N LEU A 29 11.49 -17.32 -6.13
CA LEU A 29 11.40 -17.98 -4.81
C LEU A 29 9.98 -18.41 -4.44
N SER A 30 8.96 -17.70 -4.90
CA SER A 30 7.59 -17.90 -4.42
C SER A 30 6.57 -18.14 -5.53
N ASP A 31 6.90 -17.98 -6.82
CA ASP A 31 5.94 -18.03 -7.94
C ASP A 31 4.69 -17.14 -7.72
N ARG A 32 4.83 -16.08 -6.91
CA ARG A 32 3.74 -15.14 -6.60
C ARG A 32 4.12 -13.72 -6.99
N PRO A 33 3.22 -12.98 -7.65
CA PRO A 33 3.41 -11.55 -7.90
C PRO A 33 3.38 -10.76 -6.58
N LEU A 34 4.01 -9.58 -6.58
CA LEU A 34 3.92 -8.64 -5.47
C LEU A 34 2.48 -8.11 -5.36
N GLY A 35 1.93 -8.18 -4.16
CA GLY A 35 0.59 -7.65 -3.86
C GLY A 35 0.39 -7.56 -2.35
N CYS A 36 -0.20 -6.43 -1.90
CA CYS A 36 -0.37 -6.16 -0.47
C CYS A 36 -1.83 -6.29 -0.03
N SER A 37 -2.81 -6.00 -0.89
CA SER A 37 -4.23 -6.00 -0.53
C SER A 37 -4.70 -7.34 0.05
N THR A 38 -4.24 -8.46 -0.52
CA THR A 38 -4.53 -9.83 -0.04
C THR A 38 -4.06 -10.09 1.38
N ALA A 39 -2.87 -9.62 1.76
CA ALA A 39 -2.37 -9.74 3.12
C ALA A 39 -3.26 -9.04 4.15
N TYR A 40 -3.86 -7.89 3.81
CA TYR A 40 -4.81 -7.20 4.71
C TYR A 40 -6.09 -8.00 4.94
N ALA A 41 -6.68 -8.60 3.89
CA ALA A 41 -7.88 -9.44 4.08
C ALA A 41 -7.58 -10.72 4.84
N LYS A 42 -6.41 -11.32 4.62
CA LYS A 42 -5.96 -12.49 5.40
C LYS A 42 -5.79 -12.13 6.86
N THR A 43 -5.23 -10.97 7.16
CA THR A 43 -5.11 -10.46 8.53
C THR A 43 -6.47 -10.27 9.17
N ALA A 44 -7.44 -9.67 8.46
CA ALA A 44 -8.81 -9.55 8.95
C ALA A 44 -9.44 -10.92 9.24
N GLY A 45 -9.28 -11.89 8.33
CA GLY A 45 -9.77 -13.26 8.54
C GLY A 45 -9.06 -14.00 9.69
N MET A 46 -7.77 -13.75 9.93
CA MET A 46 -7.06 -14.31 11.09
C MET A 46 -7.56 -13.72 12.40
N VAL A 47 -7.81 -12.41 12.44
CA VAL A 47 -8.40 -11.72 13.61
C VAL A 47 -9.81 -12.26 13.85
N GLU A 48 -10.62 -12.38 12.81
CA GLU A 48 -11.97 -12.92 12.93
C GLU A 48 -11.98 -14.39 13.37
N ALA A 49 -11.05 -15.21 12.87
CA ALA A 49 -10.88 -16.59 13.34
C ALA A 49 -10.42 -16.66 14.81
N ALA A 50 -9.69 -15.66 15.30
CA ALA A 50 -9.29 -15.58 16.71
C ALA A 50 -10.46 -15.17 17.63
N VAL A 51 -11.37 -14.32 17.15
CA VAL A 51 -12.56 -13.88 17.91
C VAL A 51 -13.70 -14.89 17.81
N SER A 52 -14.00 -15.37 16.60
CA SER A 52 -15.10 -16.28 16.29
C SER A 52 -14.70 -17.28 15.20
N ARG A 53 -14.19 -18.45 15.63
CA ARG A 53 -13.75 -19.52 14.73
C ARG A 53 -14.83 -20.02 13.77
N ASP A 54 -16.09 -20.00 14.19
CA ASP A 54 -17.20 -20.58 13.43
C ASP A 54 -17.65 -19.64 12.29
N SER A 55 -17.74 -18.34 12.54
CA SER A 55 -18.02 -17.33 11.51
C SER A 55 -16.91 -17.27 10.45
N ALA A 56 -15.64 -17.35 10.86
CA ALA A 56 -14.52 -17.29 9.92
C ALA A 56 -14.47 -18.51 8.97
N LYS A 57 -14.89 -19.69 9.42
CA LYS A 57 -14.92 -20.91 8.60
C LYS A 57 -16.12 -20.96 7.64
N THR A 58 -17.24 -20.38 8.05
CA THR A 58 -18.50 -20.42 7.28
C THR A 58 -18.56 -19.32 6.22
N MET A 59 -17.79 -18.24 6.35
CA MET A 59 -17.74 -17.17 5.36
C MET A 59 -17.13 -17.63 4.01
N PRO A 60 -17.87 -17.53 2.89
CA PRO A 60 -17.36 -17.90 1.56
C PRO A 60 -16.12 -17.09 1.14
N TYR A 61 -15.99 -15.86 1.64
CA TYR A 61 -14.85 -14.99 1.35
C TYR A 61 -13.53 -15.55 1.89
N TYR A 62 -13.50 -16.07 3.12
CA TYR A 62 -12.30 -16.65 3.73
C TYR A 62 -12.00 -18.07 3.25
N GLN A 63 -12.98 -18.75 2.65
CA GLN A 63 -12.72 -19.99 1.92
C GLN A 63 -11.93 -19.72 0.63
N LYS A 64 -12.18 -18.58 -0.04
CA LYS A 64 -11.42 -18.15 -1.22
C LYS A 64 -10.09 -17.48 -0.87
N ILE A 65 -10.05 -16.69 0.21
CA ILE A 65 -8.84 -16.04 0.72
C ILE A 65 -8.52 -16.65 2.08
N THR A 66 -7.76 -17.74 2.06
CA THR A 66 -7.44 -18.48 3.29
C THR A 66 -6.65 -17.60 4.27
N PRO A 67 -7.08 -17.50 5.54
CA PRO A 67 -6.43 -16.70 6.57
C PRO A 67 -5.18 -17.42 7.08
N THR A 68 -4.15 -17.46 6.24
CA THR A 68 -2.85 -18.07 6.54
C THR A 68 -1.75 -17.05 6.34
N ILE A 69 -0.67 -17.19 7.10
CA ILE A 69 0.57 -16.46 6.85
C ILE A 69 1.18 -17.04 5.59
N ASP A 70 1.23 -16.25 4.53
CA ASP A 70 1.84 -16.59 3.26
C ASP A 70 2.94 -15.59 2.91
N TRP A 71 3.58 -15.80 1.75
CA TRP A 71 4.64 -14.92 1.25
C TRP A 71 4.23 -13.45 1.22
N GLN A 72 2.99 -13.14 0.80
CA GLN A 72 2.49 -11.77 0.72
C GLN A 72 2.36 -11.11 2.10
N TRP A 73 1.98 -11.90 3.12
CA TRP A 73 1.95 -11.42 4.50
C TRP A 73 3.36 -11.13 5.04
N THR A 74 4.32 -12.02 4.78
CA THR A 74 5.73 -11.80 5.16
C THR A 74 6.31 -10.58 4.44
N LEU A 75 5.98 -10.39 3.16
CA LEU A 75 6.35 -9.20 2.39
C LEU A 75 5.78 -7.93 3.03
N LEU A 76 4.52 -7.94 3.49
CA LEU A 76 3.91 -6.80 4.17
C LEU A 76 4.67 -6.43 5.44
N VAL A 77 5.06 -7.42 6.26
CA VAL A 77 5.89 -7.19 7.45
C VAL A 77 7.26 -6.63 7.06
N GLY A 78 7.88 -7.19 6.03
CA GLY A 78 9.16 -6.69 5.50
C GLY A 78 9.09 -5.24 5.03
N ILE A 79 8.00 -4.84 4.37
CA ILE A 79 7.77 -3.44 3.95
C ILE A 79 7.71 -2.51 5.17
N VAL A 80 6.97 -2.89 6.22
CA VAL A 80 6.84 -2.06 7.44
C VAL A 80 8.18 -1.93 8.15
N LEU A 81 8.87 -3.05 8.40
CA LEU A 81 10.17 -3.06 9.08
C LEU A 81 11.24 -2.34 8.25
N GLY A 82 11.26 -2.56 6.94
CA GLY A 82 12.18 -1.91 6.01
C GLY A 82 11.96 -0.40 5.93
N ALA A 83 10.71 0.05 5.86
CA ALA A 83 10.38 1.48 5.88
C ALA A 83 10.79 2.15 7.20
N LEU A 84 10.57 1.47 8.34
CA LEU A 84 10.96 1.97 9.65
C LEU A 84 12.48 2.06 9.80
N LEU A 85 13.20 1.01 9.39
CA LEU A 85 14.67 1.01 9.39
C LEU A 85 15.22 2.09 8.47
N SER A 86 14.65 2.26 7.28
CA SER A 86 15.06 3.31 6.34
C SER A 86 14.84 4.71 6.90
N ALA A 87 13.68 4.97 7.51
CA ALA A 87 13.38 6.25 8.15
C ALA A 87 14.30 6.54 9.35
N TYR A 88 14.65 5.50 10.12
CA TYR A 88 15.58 5.61 11.24
C TYR A 88 17.00 5.93 10.76
N LEU A 89 17.53 5.18 9.79
CA LEU A 89 18.87 5.39 9.23
C LEU A 89 19.00 6.74 8.52
N ALA A 90 17.93 7.21 7.86
CA ALA A 90 17.91 8.51 7.21
C ALA A 90 17.68 9.69 8.16
N GLY A 91 17.39 9.44 9.45
CA GLY A 91 17.06 10.49 10.42
C GLY A 91 15.74 11.23 10.11
N THR A 92 14.87 10.66 9.29
CA THR A 92 13.60 11.27 8.84
C THR A 92 12.37 10.73 9.57
N PHE A 93 12.58 9.85 10.56
CA PHE A 93 11.51 9.32 11.38
C PHE A 93 10.80 10.44 12.17
N SER A 94 9.51 10.61 11.91
CA SER A 94 8.67 11.59 12.59
C SER A 94 7.27 11.03 12.82
N LEU A 95 6.75 11.21 14.04
CA LEU A 95 5.38 10.83 14.39
C LEU A 95 4.49 12.05 14.28
N LEU A 96 3.70 12.09 13.20
CA LEU A 96 2.81 13.19 12.87
C LEU A 96 1.36 12.68 12.92
N LEU A 97 0.60 13.14 13.92
CA LEU A 97 -0.84 12.85 14.00
C LEU A 97 -1.61 13.54 12.87
N ILE A 98 -1.19 14.75 12.52
CA ILE A 98 -1.76 15.56 11.45
C ILE A 98 -0.63 15.96 10.50
N PRO A 99 -0.63 15.48 9.25
CA PRO A 99 0.36 15.89 8.25
C PRO A 99 0.27 17.40 7.96
N PRO A 100 1.39 18.12 7.78
CA PRO A 100 1.40 19.56 7.52
C PRO A 100 0.50 19.99 6.35
N LEU A 101 0.48 19.20 5.28
CA LEU A 101 -0.35 19.46 4.09
C LEU A 101 -1.86 19.34 4.39
N PHE A 102 -2.25 18.43 5.30
CA PHE A 102 -3.64 18.37 5.76
C PHE A 102 -3.96 19.53 6.70
N ALA A 103 -3.03 19.87 7.60
CA ALA A 103 -3.19 20.97 8.54
C ALA A 103 -3.35 22.32 7.82
N ALA A 104 -2.59 22.56 6.75
CA ALA A 104 -2.67 23.78 5.95
C ALA A 104 -4.04 23.97 5.28
N GLN A 105 -4.69 22.87 4.88
CA GLN A 105 -5.93 22.91 4.10
C GLN A 105 -7.20 22.75 4.96
N PHE A 106 -7.14 21.93 6.01
CA PHE A 106 -8.30 21.54 6.82
C PHE A 106 -8.14 21.88 8.31
N GLY A 107 -7.01 22.45 8.72
CA GLY A 107 -6.72 22.80 10.12
C GLY A 107 -6.21 21.64 10.97
N MET A 108 -6.03 21.90 12.26
CA MET A 108 -5.41 20.99 13.22
C MET A 108 -6.41 20.09 13.99
N ASP A 109 -7.53 19.72 13.37
CA ASP A 109 -8.53 18.83 14.00
C ASP A 109 -8.16 17.34 13.85
N PRO A 110 -7.81 16.63 14.96
CA PRO A 110 -7.46 15.22 14.90
C PRO A 110 -8.65 14.32 14.55
N PHE A 111 -9.88 14.70 14.93
CA PHE A 111 -11.08 13.89 14.68
C PHE A 111 -11.44 13.91 13.20
N LEU A 112 -11.43 15.09 12.59
CA LEU A 112 -11.63 15.23 11.15
C LEU A 112 -10.58 14.44 10.37
N ARG A 113 -9.30 14.55 10.76
CA ARG A 113 -8.21 13.82 10.12
C ARG A 113 -8.37 12.30 10.25
N ALA A 114 -8.81 11.80 11.40
CA ALA A 114 -9.07 10.39 11.61
C ALA A 114 -10.27 9.91 10.78
N ALA A 115 -11.37 10.67 10.77
CA ALA A 115 -12.57 10.34 9.99
C ALA A 115 -12.28 10.28 8.49
N VAL A 116 -11.57 11.27 7.93
CA VAL A 116 -11.20 11.31 6.51
C VAL A 116 -10.27 10.15 6.14
N ALA A 117 -9.29 9.80 6.98
CA ALA A 117 -8.41 8.67 6.69
C ALA A 117 -9.08 7.31 6.86
N LEU A 118 -10.00 7.15 7.81
CA LEU A 118 -10.81 5.94 7.91
C LEU A 118 -11.71 5.79 6.68
N ALA A 119 -12.43 6.85 6.29
CA ALA A 119 -13.26 6.84 5.09
C ALA A 119 -12.42 6.53 3.84
N GLY A 120 -11.27 7.20 3.67
CA GLY A 120 -10.34 6.94 2.57
C GLY A 120 -9.79 5.53 2.57
N GLY A 121 -9.44 4.98 3.75
CA GLY A 121 -8.96 3.61 3.91
C GLY A 121 -10.02 2.56 3.55
N VAL A 122 -11.28 2.79 3.94
CA VAL A 122 -12.41 1.93 3.56
C VAL A 122 -12.62 1.96 2.05
N LEU A 123 -12.66 3.14 1.44
CA LEU A 123 -12.80 3.28 -0.02
C LEU A 123 -11.64 2.64 -0.78
N LEU A 124 -10.40 2.81 -0.30
CA LEU A 124 -9.21 2.21 -0.90
C LEU A 124 -9.23 0.68 -0.79
N GLY A 125 -9.62 0.14 0.36
CA GLY A 125 -9.77 -1.30 0.58
C GLY A 125 -10.87 -1.89 -0.32
N PHE A 126 -12.03 -1.25 -0.37
CA PHE A 126 -13.14 -1.65 -1.24
C PHE A 126 -12.73 -1.60 -2.72
N GLY A 127 -12.15 -0.48 -3.17
CA GLY A 127 -11.71 -0.29 -4.54
C GLY A 127 -10.65 -1.31 -4.96
N ALA A 128 -9.67 -1.60 -4.11
CA ALA A 128 -8.65 -2.63 -4.38
C ALA A 128 -9.24 -4.04 -4.54
N ARG A 129 -10.38 -4.33 -3.90
CA ARG A 129 -11.09 -5.60 -4.09
C ARG A 129 -11.98 -5.61 -5.30
N PHE A 130 -12.65 -4.51 -5.57
CA PHE A 130 -13.44 -4.34 -6.78
C PHE A 130 -12.56 -4.46 -8.04
N ALA A 131 -11.37 -3.87 -8.02
CA ALA A 131 -10.40 -3.96 -9.12
C ALA A 131 -9.68 -5.32 -9.22
N GLY A 132 -9.79 -6.18 -8.20
CA GLY A 132 -9.06 -7.45 -8.15
C GLY A 132 -7.57 -7.32 -7.77
N GLY A 133 -7.12 -6.13 -7.33
CA GLY A 133 -5.74 -5.87 -6.96
C GLY A 133 -5.52 -4.43 -6.47
N CYS A 134 -4.35 -4.21 -5.87
CA CYS A 134 -3.88 -2.88 -5.46
C CYS A 134 -2.84 -2.33 -6.44
N THR A 135 -2.33 -1.13 -6.20
CA THR A 135 -1.30 -0.49 -7.04
C THR A 135 -0.03 -1.33 -7.17
N SER A 136 0.41 -2.05 -6.15
CA SER A 136 1.55 -2.98 -6.27
C SER A 136 1.22 -4.22 -7.11
N GLY A 137 -0.02 -4.71 -7.03
CA GLY A 137 -0.49 -5.83 -7.85
C GLY A 137 -0.62 -5.48 -9.33
N HIS A 138 -1.45 -4.48 -9.66
CA HIS A 138 -1.66 -4.08 -11.04
C HIS A 138 -0.51 -3.22 -11.58
N GLY A 139 -0.09 -2.20 -10.83
CA GLY A 139 0.86 -1.19 -11.31
C GLY A 139 2.30 -1.67 -11.38
N ILE A 140 2.72 -2.60 -10.52
CA ILE A 140 4.08 -3.17 -10.54
C ILE A 140 4.07 -4.55 -11.20
N SER A 141 3.39 -5.53 -10.60
CA SER A 141 3.47 -6.91 -11.10
C SER A 141 2.71 -7.14 -12.41
N GLY A 142 1.54 -6.52 -12.57
CA GLY A 142 0.68 -6.69 -13.73
C GLY A 142 1.18 -5.98 -14.99
N THR A 143 1.74 -4.77 -14.84
CA THR A 143 2.35 -4.02 -15.96
C THR A 143 3.60 -4.71 -16.49
N LEU A 144 4.43 -5.31 -15.61
CA LEU A 144 5.59 -6.11 -16.03
C LEU A 144 5.20 -7.36 -16.81
N GLN A 145 4.05 -7.96 -16.52
CA GLN A 145 3.46 -9.06 -17.28
C GLN A 145 2.74 -8.59 -18.56
N LEU A 146 2.80 -7.29 -18.87
CA LEU A 146 2.12 -6.67 -20.02
C LEU A 146 0.60 -6.91 -20.02
N SER A 147 0.00 -7.06 -18.84
CA SER A 147 -1.44 -7.26 -18.70
C SER A 147 -2.21 -5.99 -19.07
N LEU A 148 -3.03 -6.05 -20.11
CA LEU A 148 -3.89 -4.94 -20.55
C LEU A 148 -4.81 -4.46 -19.42
N VAL A 149 -5.43 -5.39 -18.69
CA VAL A 149 -6.31 -5.06 -17.55
C VAL A 149 -5.55 -4.28 -16.48
N SER A 150 -4.29 -4.66 -16.22
CA SER A 150 -3.47 -3.99 -15.22
C SER A 150 -3.01 -2.60 -15.66
N TRP A 151 -2.74 -2.40 -16.94
CA TRP A 151 -2.46 -1.07 -17.50
C TRP A 151 -3.67 -0.14 -17.36
N VAL A 152 -4.86 -0.60 -17.74
CA VAL A 152 -6.10 0.17 -17.56
C VAL A 152 -6.34 0.50 -16.09
N ALA A 153 -6.21 -0.49 -15.20
CA ALA A 153 -6.35 -0.28 -13.76
C ALA A 153 -5.34 0.74 -13.22
N ALA A 154 -4.08 0.66 -13.63
CA ALA A 154 -3.04 1.61 -13.22
C ALA A 154 -3.38 3.04 -13.66
N PHE A 155 -3.80 3.25 -14.92
CA PHE A 155 -4.22 4.58 -15.38
C PHE A 155 -5.40 5.12 -14.58
N CYS A 156 -6.41 4.29 -14.30
CA CYS A 156 -7.56 4.70 -13.49
C CYS A 156 -7.16 5.05 -12.04
N PHE A 157 -6.25 4.29 -11.43
CA PHE A 157 -5.76 4.58 -10.08
C PHE A 157 -5.02 5.93 -10.01
N PHE A 158 -4.13 6.20 -10.96
CA PHE A 158 -3.41 7.47 -11.02
C PHE A 158 -4.35 8.64 -11.35
N ALA A 159 -5.24 8.49 -12.34
CA ALA A 159 -6.21 9.53 -12.69
C ALA A 159 -7.15 9.86 -11.52
N GLY A 160 -7.70 8.84 -10.86
CA GLY A 160 -8.55 9.02 -9.69
C GLY A 160 -7.80 9.67 -8.52
N GLY A 161 -6.57 9.23 -8.25
CA GLY A 161 -5.73 9.81 -7.20
C GLY A 161 -5.40 11.29 -7.45
N ILE A 162 -5.01 11.64 -8.68
CA ILE A 162 -4.73 13.02 -9.08
C ILE A 162 -6.00 13.88 -8.96
N LEU A 163 -7.14 13.37 -9.42
CA LEU A 163 -8.42 14.10 -9.34
C LEU A 163 -8.82 14.34 -7.89
N VAL A 164 -8.78 13.34 -7.02
CA VAL A 164 -9.13 13.49 -5.60
C VAL A 164 -8.14 14.41 -4.88
N ALA A 165 -6.84 14.29 -5.16
CA ALA A 165 -5.83 15.19 -4.61
C ALA A 165 -6.08 16.65 -5.05
N GLY A 166 -6.38 16.86 -6.33
CA GLY A 166 -6.70 18.19 -6.86
C GLY A 166 -8.01 18.76 -6.32
N LEU A 167 -9.01 17.94 -6.04
CA LEU A 167 -10.26 18.38 -5.40
C LEU A 167 -10.07 18.75 -3.93
N LEU A 168 -9.22 18.03 -3.19
CA LEU A 168 -8.99 18.28 -1.76
C LEU A 168 -7.99 19.40 -1.51
N PHE A 169 -6.89 19.44 -2.27
CA PHE A 169 -5.75 20.32 -2.04
C PHE A 169 -5.54 21.37 -3.15
N GLY A 170 -6.34 21.33 -4.21
CA GLY A 170 -6.20 22.20 -5.37
C GLY A 170 -5.20 21.67 -6.40
N PHE A 171 -5.48 21.88 -7.70
CA PHE A 171 -4.61 21.47 -8.80
C PHE A 171 -3.29 22.27 -8.92
N GLY A 172 -3.11 23.31 -8.10
CA GLY A 172 -1.90 24.14 -8.03
C GLY A 172 -1.33 24.31 -6.62
N GLY A 173 -1.88 23.62 -5.61
CA GLY A 173 -1.63 23.90 -4.19
C GLY A 173 -0.82 22.83 -3.48
N GLY A 174 0.50 22.86 -3.65
CA GLY A 174 1.45 22.05 -2.87
C GLY A 174 2.86 22.60 -2.84
N GLY A 175 3.04 23.85 -3.26
CA GLY A 175 4.30 24.60 -3.19
C GLY A 175 4.12 25.79 -2.25
N GLY A 176 4.23 25.54 -0.96
CA GLY A 176 4.40 26.52 0.11
C GLY A 176 5.41 25.96 1.08
#